data_AF-A0A3L6FUW5-F1
#
_entry.id   AF-A0A3L6FUW5-F1
#
_cell.length_a   1.000
_cell.length_b   1.000
_cell.length_c   1.000
_cell.angle_alpha   90.00
_cell.angle_beta   90.00
_cell.angle_gamma   90.00
#
_symmetry.space_group_name_H-M   'P 1'
#
loop_
_entity.id
_entity.type
_entity.pdbx_description
1 polymer ?
#
loop_
_entity_poly.entity_id
_entity_poly.type
_entity_poly.pdbx_seq_one_letter_code
_entity_poly.pdbx_strand_id
1 'polypeptide(L)'
;MAFRRILSTSGYLYVSYACPWASRCLAFLKLKGLDHAIGVTVVKPIFERTKESDEHLGWVFPAADDEEPGAEPNPLNGARSVRELYEIASSNYAGKPTIPVLWDKQLKTVVNNESSEIIRMLNAEFNGIARNLGLDL
;
A
#
# COMPACT_ATOMS: atom_id res chain seq x y z
N MET A 1 -12.73 7.64 9.34
CA MET A 1 -12.27 8.25 8.08
C MET A 1 -13.13 7.65 6.98
N ALA A 2 -13.94 8.45 6.29
CA ALA A 2 -14.92 7.93 5.33
C ALA A 2 -14.21 7.53 4.01
N PHE A 3 -14.34 6.26 3.63
CA PHE A 3 -13.76 5.71 2.41
C PHE A 3 -14.43 6.33 1.19
N ARG A 4 -13.67 7.11 0.40
CA ARG A 4 -14.14 7.63 -0.89
C ARG A 4 -13.82 6.59 -1.97
N ARG A 5 -14.80 6.37 -2.85
CA ARG A 5 -14.79 5.39 -3.94
C ARG A 5 -13.55 5.57 -4.82
N ILE A 6 -12.73 4.53 -4.94
CA ILE A 6 -11.60 4.48 -5.87
C ILE A 6 -12.12 4.59 -7.30
N LEU A 7 -11.46 5.41 -8.12
CA LEU A 7 -11.62 5.33 -9.56
C LEU A 7 -10.93 4.05 -10.01
N SER A 8 -11.68 3.11 -10.57
CA SER A 8 -11.32 1.71 -10.88
C SER A 8 -9.84 1.40 -11.23
N THR A 9 -9.11 2.30 -11.91
CA THR A 9 -7.71 2.10 -12.35
C THR A 9 -6.64 2.91 -11.58
N SER A 10 -7.01 3.73 -10.58
CA SER A 10 -6.07 4.57 -9.83
C SER A 10 -5.40 3.86 -8.63
N GLY A 11 -5.87 2.66 -8.27
CA GLY A 11 -5.39 1.92 -7.10
C GLY A 11 -3.92 1.54 -7.15
N TYR A 12 -3.28 1.56 -5.98
CA TYR A 12 -1.90 1.13 -5.77
C TYR A 12 -1.73 0.58 -4.36
N LEU A 13 -0.93 -0.47 -4.17
CA LEU A 13 -0.71 -1.10 -2.86
C LEU A 13 0.75 -0.91 -2.41
N TYR A 14 0.94 -0.33 -1.24
CA TYR A 14 2.22 -0.40 -0.53
C TYR A 14 2.16 -1.51 0.51
N VAL A 15 3.16 -2.40 0.49
CA VAL A 15 3.20 -3.62 1.29
C VAL A 15 4.61 -3.90 1.79
N SER A 16 4.76 -4.86 2.71
CA SER A 16 6.02 -5.54 3.00
C SER A 16 5.75 -7.04 2.97
N TYR A 17 6.65 -7.82 2.39
CA TYR A 17 6.57 -9.29 2.46
C TYR A 17 6.74 -9.82 3.89
N ALA A 18 7.31 -9.04 4.81
CA ALA A 18 7.44 -9.40 6.22
C ALA A 18 6.14 -9.24 7.03
N CYS A 19 5.10 -8.59 6.47
CA CYS A 19 3.88 -8.23 7.18
C CYS A 19 2.73 -9.18 6.85
N PRO A 20 2.18 -9.95 7.82
CA PRO A 20 1.11 -10.92 7.55
C PRO A 20 -0.19 -10.26 7.09
N TRP A 21 -0.48 -9.03 7.54
CA TRP A 21 -1.66 -8.29 7.10
C TRP A 21 -1.54 -7.84 5.65
N ALA A 22 -0.36 -7.39 5.23
CA ALA A 22 -0.11 -7.00 3.84
C ALA A 22 -0.08 -8.21 2.90
N SER A 23 0.47 -9.35 3.36
CA SER A 23 0.46 -10.62 2.62
C SER A 23 -0.95 -11.09 2.28
N ARG A 24 -1.95 -10.84 3.14
CA ARG A 24 -3.37 -11.14 2.81
C ARG A 24 -3.85 -10.33 1.60
N CYS A 25 -3.53 -9.03 1.56
CA CYS A 25 -3.89 -8.18 0.42
C CYS A 25 -3.19 -8.63 -0.87
N LEU A 26 -1.92 -9.03 -0.80
CA LEU A 26 -1.19 -9.59 -1.94
C LEU A 26 -1.82 -10.88 -2.46
N ALA A 27 -2.25 -11.77 -1.56
CA ALA A 27 -2.94 -13.00 -1.94
C ALA A 27 -4.25 -12.70 -2.69
N PHE A 28 -5.09 -11.81 -2.15
CA PHE A 28 -6.33 -11.40 -2.82
C PHE A 28 -6.07 -10.73 -4.16
N LEU A 29 -5.08 -9.82 -4.24
CA LEU A 29 -4.68 -9.18 -5.47
C LEU A 29 -4.35 -10.20 -6.57
N LYS A 30 -3.54 -11.22 -6.23
CA LYS A 30 -3.12 -12.27 -7.18
C LYS A 30 -4.26 -13.24 -7.50
N LEU A 31 -5.02 -13.70 -6.51
CA LEU A 31 -6.14 -14.62 -6.71
C LEU A 31 -7.25 -14.00 -7.57
N LYS A 32 -7.54 -12.71 -7.40
CA LYS A 32 -8.49 -11.96 -8.25
C LYS A 32 -7.89 -11.57 -9.61
N GLY A 33 -6.59 -11.76 -9.81
CA GLY A 33 -5.87 -11.40 -11.04
C GLY A 33 -5.87 -9.89 -11.31
N LEU A 34 -5.74 -9.09 -10.24
CA LEU A 34 -5.76 -7.62 -10.27
C LEU A 34 -4.37 -6.99 -10.40
N ASP A 35 -3.31 -7.80 -10.39
CA ASP A 35 -1.91 -7.38 -10.44
C ASP A 35 -1.50 -6.73 -11.77
N HIS A 36 -2.34 -6.83 -12.80
CA HIS A 36 -2.17 -6.10 -14.06
C HIS A 36 -2.68 -4.66 -14.01
N ALA A 37 -3.50 -4.30 -13.01
CA ALA A 37 -4.19 -3.01 -12.92
C ALA A 37 -3.82 -2.24 -11.65
N ILE A 38 -3.62 -2.94 -10.53
CA ILE A 38 -3.20 -2.36 -9.25
C ILE A 38 -1.70 -2.63 -9.09
N GLY A 39 -0.90 -1.57 -9.21
CA GLY A 39 0.53 -1.64 -8.98
C GLY A 39 0.86 -1.86 -7.50
N VAL A 40 2.04 -2.40 -7.23
CA VAL A 40 2.52 -2.72 -5.90
C VAL A 40 3.93 -2.18 -5.72
N THR A 41 4.23 -1.56 -4.58
CA THR A 41 5.62 -1.35 -4.12
C THR A 41 5.80 -2.06 -2.80
N VAL A 42 6.93 -2.76 -2.68
CA VAL A 42 7.34 -3.44 -1.46
C VAL A 42 8.38 -2.60 -0.72
N VAL A 43 8.13 -2.30 0.55
CA VAL A 43 9.07 -1.61 1.45
C VAL A 43 10.11 -2.59 2.02
N LYS A 44 11.20 -2.07 2.60
CA LYS A 44 12.22 -2.90 3.25
C LYS A 44 11.59 -3.80 4.34
N PRO A 45 12.12 -5.01 4.56
CA PRO A 45 11.58 -5.95 5.55
C PRO A 45 11.93 -5.55 6.99
N ILE A 46 12.98 -4.74 7.17
CA ILE A 46 13.46 -4.29 8.48
C ILE A 46 13.00 -2.85 8.73
N PHE A 47 12.56 -2.57 9.95
CA PHE A 47 12.22 -1.22 10.37
C PHE A 47 13.44 -0.32 10.52
N GLU A 48 13.31 0.91 10.04
CA GLU A 48 14.35 1.93 10.08
C GLU A 48 13.79 3.27 10.57
N ARG A 49 14.65 4.25 10.84
CA ARG A 49 14.21 5.59 11.25
C ARG A 49 13.48 6.28 10.11
N THR A 50 12.26 6.74 10.35
CA THR A 50 11.48 7.48 9.33
C THR A 50 11.81 8.97 9.28
N LYS A 51 12.34 9.52 10.38
CA LYS A 51 12.97 10.83 10.47
C LYS A 51 14.21 10.71 11.36
N GLU A 52 15.20 11.55 11.14
CA GLU A 52 16.45 11.52 11.93
C GLU A 52 16.20 11.75 13.43
N SER A 53 15.18 12.56 13.76
CA SER A 53 14.77 12.86 15.13
C SER A 53 13.91 11.78 15.79
N ASP A 54 13.53 10.72 15.07
CA ASP A 54 12.63 9.70 15.62
C ASP A 54 13.37 8.75 16.56
N GLU A 55 12.80 8.52 17.75
CA GLU A 55 13.23 7.45 18.67
C GLU A 55 12.66 6.07 18.28
N HIS A 56 11.59 6.06 17.47
CA HIS A 56 10.96 4.84 16.96
C HIS A 56 11.41 4.51 15.53
N LEU A 57 11.18 3.27 15.12
CA LEU A 57 11.42 2.80 13.75
C LEU A 57 10.10 2.54 13.02
N GLY A 58 10.14 2.55 11.69
CA GLY A 58 8.99 2.31 10.83
C GLY A 58 9.39 1.79 9.45
N TRP A 59 8.41 1.65 8.57
CA TRP A 59 8.59 1.14 7.21
C TRP A 59 9.25 2.19 6.31
N VAL A 60 10.35 1.81 5.67
CA VAL A 60 11.17 2.66 4.80
C VAL A 60 11.29 2.01 3.42
N PHE A 61 11.31 2.83 2.37
CA PHE A 61 11.60 2.39 1.02
C PHE A 61 13.12 2.36 0.81
N PRO A 62 13.67 1.39 0.08
CA PRO A 62 15.07 1.45 -0.31
C PRO A 62 15.34 2.69 -1.17
N ALA A 63 16.53 3.27 -1.01
CA ALA A 63 17.02 4.29 -1.93
C ALA A 63 17.39 3.67 -3.29
N ALA A 64 17.58 4.51 -4.32
CA ALA A 64 17.90 4.02 -5.66
C ALA A 64 19.24 3.27 -5.75
N ASP A 65 20.15 3.55 -4.82
CA ASP A 65 21.49 2.96 -4.67
C ASP A 65 21.60 1.98 -3.48
N ASP A 66 20.48 1.69 -2.81
CA ASP A 66 20.39 0.75 -1.69
C ASP A 66 19.61 -0.49 -2.14
N GLU A 67 20.31 -1.52 -2.62
CA GLU A 67 19.68 -2.76 -3.04
C GLU A 67 19.18 -3.58 -1.84
N GLU A 68 17.86 -3.76 -1.74
CA GLU A 68 17.20 -4.64 -0.78
C GLU A 68 16.39 -5.69 -1.54
N PRO A 69 16.73 -7.00 -1.45
CA PRO A 69 16.04 -8.05 -2.20
C PRO A 69 14.52 -8.06 -1.98
N GLY A 70 13.77 -7.85 -3.07
CA GLY A 70 12.31 -7.88 -3.05
C GLY A 70 11.66 -6.60 -2.53
N ALA A 71 12.43 -5.56 -2.22
CA ALA A 71 11.93 -4.20 -1.98
C ALA A 71 12.34 -3.28 -3.14
N GLU A 72 11.56 -2.23 -3.38
CA GLU A 72 11.78 -1.32 -4.51
C GLU A 72 11.64 0.14 -4.07
N PRO A 73 12.40 1.07 -4.67
CA PRO A 73 12.20 2.49 -4.45
C PRO A 73 10.76 2.89 -4.82
N ASN A 74 10.19 3.83 -4.08
CA ASN A 74 8.83 4.29 -4.33
C ASN A 74 8.74 5.12 -5.63
N PRO A 75 7.97 4.67 -6.64
CA PRO A 75 7.96 5.32 -7.96
C PRO A 75 6.94 6.47 -8.08
N LEU A 76 6.11 6.74 -7.07
CA LEU A 76 4.89 7.56 -7.25
C LEU A 76 4.96 8.99 -6.72
N ASN A 77 5.50 9.19 -5.53
CA ASN A 77 5.30 10.45 -4.80
C ASN A 77 6.54 10.95 -4.05
N GLY A 78 7.69 10.32 -4.27
CA GLY A 78 8.96 10.70 -3.65
C GLY A 78 9.04 10.41 -2.15
N ALA A 79 8.02 9.78 -1.55
CA ALA A 79 8.07 9.38 -0.15
C ALA A 79 9.14 8.31 0.07
N ARG A 80 10.01 8.55 1.05
CA ARG A 80 11.09 7.65 1.48
C ARG A 80 10.67 6.72 2.61
N SER A 81 9.54 7.02 3.26
CA SER A 81 8.95 6.13 4.27
C SER A 81 7.43 6.04 4.12
N VAL A 82 6.84 4.99 4.70
CA VAL A 82 5.38 4.87 4.75
C VAL A 82 4.78 6.03 5.55
N ARG A 83 5.45 6.52 6.60
CA ARG A 83 5.02 7.72 7.33
C ARG A 83 4.83 8.92 6.40
N GLU A 84 5.78 9.17 5.50
CA GLU A 84 5.68 10.26 4.53
C GLU A 84 4.45 10.11 3.61
N LEU A 85 3.99 8.88 3.27
CA LEU A 85 2.74 8.69 2.53
C LEU A 85 1.52 9.23 3.28
N TYR A 86 1.44 8.98 4.60
CA TYR A 86 0.35 9.49 5.43
C TYR A 86 0.43 11.01 5.60
N GLU A 87 1.64 11.56 5.72
CA GLU A 87 1.86 13.01 5.78
C GLU A 87 1.47 13.70 4.47
N ILE A 88 1.74 13.08 3.31
CA ILE A 88 1.27 13.56 1.99
C ILE A 88 -0.26 13.54 1.92
N ALA A 89 -0.89 12.46 2.39
CA ALA A 89 -2.33 12.29 2.34
C ALA A 89 -3.09 13.24 3.27
N SER A 90 -2.51 13.57 4.43
CA SER A 90 -3.10 14.49 5.42
C SER A 90 -2.04 14.99 6.40
N SER A 91 -1.88 16.32 6.48
CA SER A 91 -1.01 16.97 7.47
C SER A 91 -1.45 16.74 8.93
N ASN A 92 -2.69 16.31 9.13
CA ASN A 92 -3.31 16.15 10.45
C ASN A 92 -3.56 14.67 10.80
N TYR A 93 -2.88 13.74 10.12
CA TYR A 93 -3.01 12.32 10.42
C TYR A 93 -2.43 12.02 11.81
N ALA A 94 -3.27 11.55 12.73
CA ALA A 94 -2.91 11.24 14.12
C ALA A 94 -2.79 9.72 14.39
N GLY A 95 -2.99 8.88 13.38
CA GLY A 95 -2.87 7.43 13.51
C GLY A 95 -1.43 6.93 13.39
N LYS A 96 -1.24 5.61 13.54
CA LYS A 96 0.04 4.97 13.27
C LYS A 96 0.20 4.71 11.77
N PRO A 97 1.30 5.14 11.13
CA PRO A 97 1.58 4.79 9.74
C PRO A 97 1.85 3.28 9.60
N THR A 98 0.84 2.54 9.15
CA THR A 98 0.91 1.08 8.98
C THR A 98 0.87 0.69 7.50
N ILE A 99 1.24 -0.56 7.23
CA ILE A 99 0.94 -1.27 5.98
C ILE A 99 -0.05 -2.42 6.27
N PRO A 100 -0.81 -2.90 5.28
CA PRO A 100 -0.87 -2.44 3.89
C PRO A 100 -1.43 -1.02 3.76
N VAL A 101 -1.08 -0.32 2.68
CA VAL A 101 -1.69 0.95 2.29
C VAL A 101 -2.28 0.82 0.89
N LEU A 102 -3.59 0.91 0.77
CA LEU A 102 -4.28 1.12 -0.49
C LEU A 102 -4.30 2.63 -0.78
N TRP A 103 -3.63 3.01 -1.87
CA TRP A 103 -3.37 4.38 -2.27
C TRP A 103 -4.12 4.73 -3.56
N ASP A 104 -4.65 5.95 -3.65
CA ASP A 104 -5.17 6.50 -4.90
C ASP A 104 -4.09 7.38 -5.54
N LYS A 105 -3.58 6.96 -6.71
CA LYS A 105 -2.53 7.68 -7.45
C LYS A 105 -2.99 9.05 -7.95
N GLN A 106 -4.26 9.23 -8.28
CA GLN A 106 -4.79 10.47 -8.85
C GLN A 106 -5.03 11.51 -7.76
N LEU A 107 -5.67 11.10 -6.66
CA LEU A 107 -5.98 11.98 -5.54
C LEU A 107 -4.79 12.15 -4.57
N LYS A 108 -3.73 11.34 -4.75
CA LYS A 108 -2.54 11.32 -3.89
C LYS A 108 -2.90 11.18 -2.41
N THR A 109 -3.74 10.20 -2.10
CA THR A 109 -4.24 9.99 -0.73
C THR A 109 -4.32 8.51 -0.37
N VAL A 110 -4.32 8.23 0.94
CA VAL A 110 -4.59 6.90 1.49
C VAL A 110 -6.08 6.64 1.38
N VAL A 111 -6.46 5.60 0.63
CA VAL A 111 -7.83 5.12 0.59
C VAL A 111 -8.12 4.32 1.85
N ASN A 112 -7.35 3.26 2.11
CA ASN A 112 -7.56 2.36 3.24
C ASN A 112 -6.22 1.77 3.70
N ASN A 113 -6.10 1.51 5.01
CA ASN A 113 -4.94 0.86 5.63
C ASN A 113 -5.33 -0.32 6.54
N GLU A 114 -6.60 -0.71 6.56
CA GLU A 114 -7.13 -1.88 7.26
C GLU A 114 -7.19 -3.07 6.30
N SER A 115 -6.30 -4.03 6.51
CA SER A 115 -6.14 -5.19 5.63
C SER A 115 -7.44 -5.97 5.38
N SER A 116 -8.29 -6.11 6.40
CA SER A 116 -9.54 -6.87 6.33
C SER A 116 -10.60 -6.18 5.47
N GLU A 117 -10.59 -4.85 5.40
CA GLU A 117 -11.44 -4.08 4.51
C GLU A 117 -10.87 -4.05 3.10
N ILE A 118 -9.55 -3.87 2.95
CA ILE A 118 -8.87 -3.89 1.65
C ILE A 118 -9.15 -5.20 0.90
N ILE A 119 -9.09 -6.36 1.56
CA ILE A 119 -9.39 -7.64 0.89
C ILE A 119 -10.85 -7.72 0.41
N ARG A 120 -11.80 -7.15 1.15
CA ARG A 120 -13.21 -7.09 0.71
C ARG A 120 -13.39 -6.16 -0.48
N MET A 121 -12.70 -5.01 -0.47
CA MET A 121 -12.67 -4.10 -1.62
C MET A 121 -12.08 -4.82 -2.84
N LEU A 122 -10.92 -5.48 -2.71
CA LEU A 122 -10.29 -6.26 -3.78
C LEU A 122 -11.21 -7.38 -4.30
N ASN A 123 -11.95 -8.06 -3.42
CA ASN A 123 -12.84 -9.14 -3.81
C ASN A 123 -14.07 -8.66 -4.60
N ALA A 124 -14.67 -7.53 -4.22
CA ALA A 124 -15.96 -7.09 -4.76
C ALA A 124 -15.88 -5.84 -5.66
N GLU A 125 -15.21 -4.79 -5.21
CA GLU A 125 -15.26 -3.46 -5.85
C GLU A 125 -14.50 -3.40 -7.18
N PHE A 126 -13.49 -4.25 -7.36
CA PHE A 126 -12.68 -4.31 -8.57
C PHE A 126 -13.10 -5.40 -9.57
N ASN A 127 -14.25 -6.06 -9.36
CA ASN A 127 -14.71 -7.14 -10.25
C ASN A 127 -14.81 -6.74 -11.72
N GLY A 128 -15.15 -5.47 -12.01
CA GLY A 128 -15.23 -4.95 -13.38
C GLY A 128 -13.89 -4.94 -14.15
N ILE A 129 -12.75 -5.06 -13.45
CA ILE A 129 -11.41 -5.12 -14.05
C ILE A 129 -10.63 -6.37 -13.64
N ALA A 130 -11.19 -7.23 -12.79
CA ALA A 130 -10.54 -8.45 -12.35
C ALA A 130 -10.49 -9.49 -13.47
N ARG A 131 -9.36 -10.18 -13.64
CA ARG A 131 -9.27 -11.32 -14.58
C ARG A 131 -10.08 -12.52 -14.09
N ASN A 132 -10.22 -12.66 -12.77
CA ASN A 132 -11.00 -13.73 -12.13
C ASN A 132 -12.26 -13.15 -11.46
N LEU A 133 -13.11 -12.48 -12.26
CA LEU A 133 -14.31 -11.79 -11.75
C LEU A 133 -15.33 -12.71 -11.06
N GLY A 134 -15.39 -14.00 -11.44
CA GLY A 134 -16.33 -14.98 -10.86
C GLY A 134 -15.83 -15.65 -9.57
N LEU A 135 -14.59 -15.39 -9.15
CA LEU A 135 -14.03 -15.91 -7.90
C LEU A 135 -14.50 -15.06 -6.71
N ASP A 136 -15.11 -15.70 -5.71
CA ASP A 136 -15.57 -15.06 -4.46
C ASP A 136 -14.84 -15.71 -3.27
N LEU A 137 -14.11 -14.89 -2.49
CA LEU A 137 -13.15 -15.32 -1.46
C LEU A 137 -13.58 -14.92 -0.04
#